data_AF-A0AAE0DTA8-F1
#
_entry.id   AF-A0AAE0DTA8-F1
#
_cell.length_a   1.000
_cell.length_b   1.000
_cell.length_c   1.000
_cell.angle_alpha   90.00
_cell.angle_beta   90.00
_cell.angle_gamma   90.00
#
_symmetry.space_group_name_H-M   'P 1'
#
loop_
_entity.id
_entity.type
_entity.pdbx_description
1 polymer ?
#
loop_
_entity_poly.entity_id
_entity_poly.type
_entity_poly.pdbx_seq_one_letter_code
_entity_poly.pdbx_strand_id
1 'polypeptide(L)'
;MVAIGSSRLLFFLFCALVHVVTFTISQPDFFYHLCLSENGNYTTNSPYQANLNSVLSSISSNSEINYGFYNLSAGQGSDKVNAIALCRKDINLDVCRSCVNDSISKLTQLCPYRKESIGWYDNCMLRYSNRDIFHIMDAETSHRYYLCNPNNVSSLDQFNQVLENLLDGLRSKAASGGSLVKFAVGYASAPDFKTLYALVQCTPDLSELECNDCLVSVTGGFFKRCDGKEGVRVVSPSCILRFETFRFYDPAIVDELEPPSSPPSLLSPPPPLLSNNTTIEGNGGNISRTVIIVIVVTAAVLMILTISICIFFRKRNLKEKIIEIIHHCLAPFVKESLQFDIGTIRAATENFSEAKKLGQGGFGAVYKVPKSFDFLEGWQNLVTKL
;
A
#
# COMPACT_ATOMS: atom_id res chain seq x y z
N MET A 1 9.99 -55.91 -19.25
CA MET A 1 10.62 -54.78 -18.53
C MET A 1 9.99 -53.51 -19.07
N VAL A 2 8.97 -52.99 -18.38
CA VAL A 2 8.28 -51.75 -18.77
C VAL A 2 8.90 -50.61 -17.98
N ALA A 3 9.31 -49.56 -18.70
CA ALA A 3 10.10 -48.46 -18.18
C ALA A 3 9.37 -47.68 -17.06
N ILE A 4 9.85 -47.81 -15.82
CA ILE A 4 9.39 -47.07 -14.63
C ILE A 4 9.90 -45.60 -14.62
N GLY A 5 10.63 -45.17 -15.66
CA GLY A 5 11.23 -43.84 -15.75
C GLY A 5 10.26 -42.68 -16.04
N SER A 6 9.06 -42.95 -16.57
CA SER A 6 8.14 -41.90 -17.05
C SER A 6 7.42 -41.15 -15.92
N SER A 7 7.03 -41.84 -14.84
CA SER A 7 6.25 -41.26 -13.75
C SER A 7 7.04 -40.27 -12.89
N ARG A 8 8.34 -40.53 -12.67
CA ARG A 8 9.22 -39.61 -11.92
C ARG A 8 9.44 -38.31 -12.69
N LEU A 9 9.62 -38.39 -14.01
CA LEU A 9 9.81 -37.22 -14.87
C LEU A 9 8.57 -36.31 -14.89
N LEU A 10 7.37 -36.88 -14.96
CA LEU A 10 6.10 -36.16 -14.88
C LEU A 10 5.90 -35.45 -13.53
N PHE A 11 6.30 -36.08 -12.43
CA PHE A 11 6.26 -35.48 -11.10
C PHE A 11 7.21 -34.28 -10.98
N PHE A 12 8.45 -34.40 -11.48
CA PHE A 12 9.40 -33.28 -11.50
C PHE A 12 8.93 -32.13 -12.40
N LEU A 13 8.36 -32.42 -13.57
CA LEU A 13 7.78 -31.41 -14.45
C LEU A 13 6.58 -30.70 -13.82
N PHE A 14 5.73 -31.43 -13.10
CA PHE A 14 4.61 -30.85 -12.36
C PHE A 14 5.08 -29.96 -11.21
N CYS A 15 6.06 -30.41 -10.41
CA CYS A 15 6.66 -29.60 -9.36
C CYS A 15 7.33 -28.35 -9.93
N ALA A 16 8.05 -28.47 -11.06
CA ALA A 16 8.65 -27.33 -11.75
C ALA A 16 7.58 -26.35 -12.26
N LEU A 17 6.48 -26.84 -12.85
CA LEU A 17 5.35 -26.01 -13.28
C LEU A 17 4.68 -25.30 -12.10
N VAL A 18 4.50 -25.95 -10.94
CA VAL A 18 3.96 -25.31 -9.74
C VAL A 18 4.90 -24.24 -9.19
N HIS A 19 6.22 -24.45 -9.26
CA HIS A 19 7.21 -23.42 -8.91
C HIS A 19 7.18 -22.25 -9.91
N VAL A 20 7.07 -22.53 -11.21
CA VAL A 20 6.95 -21.48 -12.25
C VAL A 20 5.66 -20.68 -12.10
N VAL A 21 4.53 -21.34 -11.77
CA VAL A 21 3.24 -20.67 -11.54
C VAL A 21 3.25 -19.86 -10.24
N THR A 22 3.97 -20.29 -9.21
CA THR A 22 4.17 -19.49 -7.97
C THR A 22 5.16 -18.35 -8.15
N PHE A 23 6.06 -18.40 -9.14
CA PHE A 23 6.88 -17.25 -9.56
C PHE A 23 6.11 -16.21 -10.38
N THR A 24 4.92 -16.54 -10.89
CA THR A 24 4.00 -15.58 -11.53
C THR A 24 2.98 -14.97 -10.55
N ILE A 25 3.36 -14.82 -9.27
CA ILE A 25 2.65 -13.88 -8.41
C ILE A 25 3.00 -12.50 -8.95
N SER A 26 2.07 -11.89 -9.70
CA SER A 26 2.06 -10.45 -9.94
C SER A 26 2.55 -9.74 -8.69
N GLN A 27 3.67 -9.02 -8.76
CA GLN A 27 4.02 -8.08 -7.70
C GLN A 27 2.78 -7.20 -7.43
N PRO A 28 2.48 -6.91 -6.16
CA PRO A 28 1.30 -6.12 -5.83
C PRO A 28 1.34 -4.81 -6.62
N ASP A 29 0.18 -4.30 -7.06
CA ASP A 29 0.10 -2.95 -7.60
C ASP A 29 0.30 -1.93 -6.47
N PHE A 30 0.78 -0.72 -6.79
CA PHE A 30 0.72 0.38 -5.83
C PHE A 30 -0.71 0.52 -5.33
N PHE A 31 -0.90 0.63 -4.01
CA PHE A 31 -2.25 0.92 -3.50
C PHE A 31 -2.68 2.35 -3.88
N TYR A 32 -1.72 3.24 -4.17
CA TYR A 32 -1.98 4.56 -4.73
C TYR A 32 -0.77 5.12 -5.49
N HIS A 33 -1.02 5.90 -6.54
CA HIS A 33 0.01 6.61 -7.30
C HIS A 33 -0.57 7.87 -7.94
N LEU A 34 0.30 8.82 -8.28
CA LEU A 34 -0.03 10.06 -8.98
C LEU A 34 0.92 10.27 -10.16
N CYS A 35 0.33 10.64 -11.30
CA CYS A 35 1.03 11.03 -12.52
C CYS A 35 0.78 12.52 -12.77
N LEU A 36 1.61 13.38 -12.18
CA LEU A 36 1.38 14.83 -12.15
C LEU A 36 1.70 15.48 -13.50
N SER A 37 0.78 16.31 -13.98
CA SER A 37 0.86 16.93 -15.30
C SER A 37 1.32 18.37 -15.26
N GLU A 38 1.26 19.04 -14.10
CA GLU A 38 1.59 20.46 -13.97
C GLU A 38 3.04 20.75 -14.36
N ASN A 39 3.94 19.80 -14.10
CA ASN A 39 5.37 19.95 -14.37
C ASN A 39 5.79 19.39 -15.75
N GLY A 40 4.81 19.10 -16.60
CA GLY A 40 5.01 18.76 -18.00
C GLY A 40 5.45 17.31 -18.25
N ASN A 41 5.63 17.02 -19.53
CA ASN A 41 6.06 15.72 -20.02
C ASN A 41 7.48 15.80 -20.59
N TYR A 42 8.24 14.71 -20.49
CA TYR A 42 9.48 14.52 -21.21
C TYR A 42 9.24 13.71 -22.48
N THR A 43 10.12 13.85 -23.46
CA THR A 43 10.06 13.09 -24.72
C THR A 43 10.99 11.89 -24.67
N THR A 44 10.70 10.88 -25.50
CA THR A 44 11.57 9.71 -25.68
C THR A 44 12.97 10.14 -26.13
N ASN A 45 14.00 9.54 -25.55
CA ASN A 45 15.42 9.83 -25.79
C ASN A 45 15.85 11.26 -25.43
N SER A 46 15.08 11.95 -24.57
CA SER A 46 15.49 13.26 -24.04
C SER A 46 16.62 13.14 -23.00
N PRO A 47 17.39 14.22 -22.78
CA PRO A 47 18.35 14.27 -21.68
C PRO A 47 17.67 14.04 -20.32
N TYR A 48 16.47 14.58 -20.11
CA TYR A 48 15.65 14.28 -18.93
C TYR A 48 15.43 12.78 -18.73
N GLN A 49 15.05 12.04 -19.77
CA GLN A 49 14.83 10.59 -19.65
C GLN A 49 16.13 9.85 -19.29
N ALA A 50 17.25 10.25 -19.88
CA ALA A 50 18.55 9.67 -19.55
C ALA A 50 18.93 9.94 -18.08
N ASN A 51 18.69 11.17 -17.59
CA ASN A 51 18.92 11.55 -16.20
C ASN A 51 17.98 10.80 -15.24
N LEU A 52 16.71 10.62 -15.59
CA LEU A 52 15.75 9.84 -14.81
C LEU A 52 16.23 8.39 -14.68
N ASN A 53 16.56 7.76 -15.80
CA ASN A 53 17.09 6.39 -15.80
C ASN A 53 18.38 6.27 -14.97
N SER A 54 19.28 7.25 -15.07
CA SER A 54 20.50 7.30 -14.27
C SER A 54 20.21 7.39 -12.78
N VAL A 55 19.32 8.29 -12.35
CA VAL A 55 18.97 8.47 -10.94
C VAL A 55 18.31 7.21 -10.38
N LEU A 56 17.32 6.65 -11.08
CA LEU A 56 16.63 5.44 -10.64
C LEU A 56 17.58 4.23 -10.59
N SER A 57 18.50 4.10 -11.56
CA SER A 57 19.56 3.08 -11.54
C SER A 57 20.48 3.26 -10.32
N SER A 58 20.89 4.50 -10.01
CA SER A 58 21.71 4.79 -8.83
C SER A 58 20.98 4.45 -7.52
N ILE A 59 19.67 4.68 -7.42
CA ILE A 59 18.87 4.23 -6.27
C ILE A 59 18.94 2.70 -6.14
N SER A 60 18.68 1.97 -7.22
CA SER A 60 18.60 0.50 -7.20
C SER A 60 19.94 -0.20 -6.89
N SER A 61 21.05 0.43 -7.27
CA SER A 61 22.40 -0.13 -7.12
C SER A 61 23.13 0.34 -5.86
N ASN A 62 22.58 1.34 -5.14
CA ASN A 62 23.19 1.84 -3.92
C ASN A 62 23.01 0.84 -2.76
N SER A 63 24.08 0.10 -2.50
CA SER A 63 24.17 -0.89 -1.43
C SER A 63 24.68 -0.31 -0.09
N GLU A 64 25.17 0.93 -0.09
CA GLU A 64 25.69 1.61 1.10
C GLU A 64 24.56 2.10 2.01
N ILE A 65 23.40 2.43 1.44
CA ILE A 65 22.21 2.84 2.19
C ILE A 65 21.57 1.60 2.86
N ASN A 66 21.61 1.59 4.19
CA ASN A 66 21.02 0.54 5.04
C ASN A 66 19.81 1.02 5.87
N TYR A 67 19.48 2.30 5.82
CA TYR A 67 18.38 2.92 6.57
C TYR A 67 17.13 3.18 5.71
N GLY A 68 17.18 2.89 4.40
CA GLY A 68 16.00 2.85 3.52
C GLY A 68 15.50 4.22 3.04
N PHE A 69 16.31 5.27 3.13
CA PHE A 69 16.00 6.59 2.56
C PHE A 69 17.03 7.00 1.51
N TYR A 70 16.55 7.42 0.34
CA TYR A 70 17.34 7.78 -0.82
C TYR A 70 16.91 9.16 -1.32
N ASN A 71 17.86 10.05 -1.61
CA ASN A 71 17.62 11.38 -2.18
C ASN A 71 18.69 11.73 -3.24
N LEU A 72 18.46 11.31 -4.47
CA LEU A 72 19.45 11.44 -5.55
C LEU A 72 18.96 12.40 -6.64
N SER A 73 19.90 13.13 -7.24
CA SER A 73 19.61 14.00 -8.38
C SER A 73 20.61 13.83 -9.52
N ALA A 74 20.18 14.17 -10.74
CA ALA A 74 21.03 14.25 -11.91
C ALA A 74 20.50 15.31 -12.88
N GLY A 75 21.39 15.82 -13.74
CA GLY A 75 21.06 16.85 -14.72
C GLY A 75 20.95 18.26 -14.11
N GLN A 76 20.64 19.22 -14.98
CA GLN A 76 20.47 20.63 -14.64
C GLN A 76 19.36 21.28 -15.48
N GLY A 77 18.88 22.45 -15.06
CA GLY A 77 17.85 23.20 -15.79
C GLY A 77 16.58 22.38 -16.05
N SER A 78 16.11 22.40 -17.30
CA SER A 78 14.90 21.67 -17.74
C SER A 78 15.02 20.14 -17.69
N ASP A 79 16.25 19.64 -17.59
CA ASP A 79 16.59 18.21 -17.60
C ASP A 79 17.01 17.70 -16.21
N LYS A 80 16.93 18.54 -15.17
CA LYS A 80 17.16 18.13 -13.78
C LYS A 80 16.10 17.13 -13.34
N VAL A 81 16.53 16.07 -12.66
CA VAL A 81 15.68 15.09 -11.99
C VAL A 81 16.10 15.02 -10.54
N ASN A 82 15.13 15.14 -9.64
CA ASN A 82 15.26 14.86 -8.23
C ASN A 82 14.39 13.63 -7.91
N ALA A 83 14.92 12.66 -7.18
CA ALA A 83 14.16 11.48 -6.76
C ALA A 83 14.33 11.22 -5.27
N ILE A 84 13.22 10.86 -4.61
CA ILE A 84 13.20 10.36 -3.24
C ILE A 84 12.61 8.95 -3.24
N ALA A 85 13.26 8.02 -2.56
CA ALA A 85 12.65 6.76 -2.16
C ALA A 85 12.73 6.62 -0.65
N LEU A 86 11.66 6.11 -0.04
CA LEU A 86 11.61 5.90 1.40
C LEU A 86 10.90 4.59 1.71
N CYS A 87 11.62 3.70 2.41
CA CYS A 87 11.06 2.51 3.00
C CYS A 87 10.46 2.82 4.37
N ARG A 88 9.45 2.07 4.75
CA ARG A 88 9.07 1.94 6.15
C ARG A 88 10.25 1.47 6.98
N LYS A 89 10.40 1.99 8.20
CA LYS A 89 11.56 1.64 9.02
C LYS A 89 11.45 0.27 9.68
N ASP A 90 10.23 -0.24 9.86
CA ASP A 90 9.90 -1.50 10.52
C ASP A 90 9.96 -2.73 9.58
N ILE A 91 10.78 -2.69 8.53
CA ILE A 91 10.95 -3.81 7.59
C ILE A 91 12.43 -4.13 7.35
N ASN A 92 12.71 -5.38 6.99
CA ASN A 92 14.07 -5.82 6.66
C ASN A 92 14.62 -5.10 5.42
N LEU A 93 15.94 -4.92 5.39
CA LEU A 93 16.64 -4.22 4.31
C LEU A 93 16.39 -4.85 2.94
N ASP A 94 16.34 -6.18 2.84
CA ASP A 94 16.07 -6.86 1.56
C ASP A 94 14.65 -6.61 1.05
N VAL A 95 13.67 -6.55 1.97
CA VAL A 95 12.28 -6.20 1.64
C VAL A 95 12.19 -4.74 1.18
N CYS A 96 12.91 -3.84 1.86
CA CYS A 96 13.03 -2.44 1.45
C CYS A 96 13.61 -2.31 0.04
N ARG A 97 14.77 -2.93 -0.23
CA ARG A 97 15.43 -2.90 -1.54
C ARG A 97 14.56 -3.48 -2.64
N SER A 98 13.91 -4.62 -2.37
CA SER A 98 12.96 -5.22 -3.31
C SER A 98 11.79 -4.29 -3.62
N CYS A 99 11.24 -3.61 -2.60
CA CYS A 99 10.12 -2.68 -2.77
C CYS A 99 10.52 -1.46 -3.62
N VAL A 100 11.70 -0.89 -3.36
CA VAL A 100 12.21 0.26 -4.12
C VAL A 100 12.48 -0.12 -5.59
N ASN A 101 13.10 -1.29 -5.83
CA ASN A 101 13.37 -1.77 -7.19
C ASN A 101 12.09 -2.02 -7.98
N ASP A 102 11.08 -2.62 -7.36
CA ASP A 102 9.76 -2.79 -7.96
C ASP A 102 9.11 -1.44 -8.27
N SER A 103 9.18 -0.50 -7.32
CA SER A 103 8.63 0.85 -7.48
C SER A 103 9.21 1.59 -8.70
N ILE A 104 10.50 1.43 -8.99
CA ILE A 104 11.17 2.03 -10.15
C ILE A 104 10.53 1.56 -11.46
N SER A 105 10.39 0.24 -11.62
CA SER A 105 9.78 -0.35 -12.81
C SER A 105 8.31 0.02 -12.91
N LYS A 106 7.57 -0.11 -11.80
CA LYS A 106 6.13 0.07 -11.79
C LYS A 106 5.71 1.52 -12.02
N LEU A 107 6.38 2.48 -11.37
CA LEU A 107 6.01 3.89 -11.47
C LEU A 107 6.24 4.44 -12.88
N THR A 108 7.34 4.06 -13.51
CA THR A 108 7.64 4.47 -14.90
C THR A 108 6.69 3.83 -15.92
N GLN A 109 6.20 2.61 -15.64
CA GLN A 109 5.17 1.95 -16.44
C GLN A 109 3.80 2.64 -16.30
N LEU A 110 3.40 3.01 -15.08
CA LEU A 110 2.09 3.61 -14.79
C LEU A 110 2.03 5.10 -15.16
N CYS A 111 3.13 5.82 -15.03
CA CYS A 111 3.25 7.24 -15.35
C CYS A 111 4.23 7.50 -16.51
N PRO A 112 3.94 6.99 -17.73
CA PRO A 112 4.85 7.16 -18.85
C PRO A 112 5.00 8.64 -19.20
N TYR A 113 6.23 9.05 -19.53
CA TYR A 113 6.58 10.40 -19.99
C TYR A 113 6.34 11.55 -19.01
N ARG A 114 5.94 11.28 -17.76
CA ARG A 114 5.70 12.33 -16.75
C ARG A 114 7.00 12.80 -16.12
N LYS A 115 7.17 14.12 -15.97
CA LYS A 115 8.30 14.67 -15.22
C LYS A 115 8.10 14.66 -13.70
N GLU A 116 6.87 14.48 -13.23
CA GLU A 116 6.60 14.35 -11.80
C GLU A 116 5.64 13.20 -11.53
N SER A 117 6.03 12.29 -10.66
CA SER A 117 5.22 11.14 -10.28
C SER A 117 5.60 10.62 -8.92
N ILE A 118 4.64 10.01 -8.24
CA ILE A 118 4.83 9.38 -6.94
C ILE A 118 3.97 8.13 -6.84
N GLY A 119 4.54 7.06 -6.28
CA GLY A 119 3.85 5.79 -6.03
C GLY A 119 4.11 5.32 -4.61
N TRP A 120 3.08 4.74 -3.98
CA TRP A 120 3.16 4.20 -2.64
C TRP A 120 2.77 2.72 -2.60
N TYR A 121 3.66 1.93 -2.00
CA TYR A 121 3.42 0.58 -1.52
C TYR A 121 3.22 0.56 -0.02
N ASP A 122 2.77 -0.58 0.51
CA ASP A 122 2.72 -0.85 1.95
C ASP A 122 4.07 -0.64 2.64
N ASN A 123 5.16 -0.95 1.95
CA ASN A 123 6.51 -1.02 2.50
C ASN A 123 7.42 0.13 2.08
N CYS A 124 7.11 0.86 1.00
CA CYS A 124 7.95 1.95 0.52
C CYS A 124 7.18 2.92 -0.37
N MET A 125 7.82 4.04 -0.69
CA MET A 125 7.38 4.98 -1.72
C MET A 125 8.56 5.36 -2.62
N LEU A 126 8.23 5.77 -3.85
CA LEU A 126 9.16 6.38 -4.79
C LEU A 126 8.48 7.62 -5.37
N ARG A 127 9.19 8.75 -5.37
CA ARG A 127 8.79 9.96 -6.10
C ARG A 127 9.95 10.54 -6.88
N TYR A 128 9.64 11.11 -8.03
CA TYR A 128 10.59 11.94 -8.78
C TYR A 128 9.91 13.20 -9.30
N SER A 129 10.68 14.27 -9.45
CA SER A 129 10.23 15.52 -10.06
C SER A 129 11.40 16.24 -10.75
N ASN A 130 11.08 17.11 -11.70
CA ASN A 130 12.01 18.12 -12.23
C ASN A 130 12.13 19.37 -11.36
N ARG A 131 11.19 19.60 -10.41
CA ARG A 131 11.29 20.68 -9.42
C ARG A 131 12.09 20.23 -8.20
N ASP A 132 12.52 21.18 -7.38
CA ASP A 132 13.16 20.88 -6.11
C ASP A 132 12.17 20.26 -5.12
N ILE A 133 12.57 19.15 -4.53
CA ILE A 133 11.74 18.34 -3.62
C ILE A 133 12.51 17.88 -2.37
N PHE A 134 13.77 18.27 -2.23
CA PHE A 134 14.58 17.94 -1.04
C PHE A 134 14.47 19.07 -0.02
N HIS A 135 14.37 18.72 1.26
CA HIS A 135 14.22 19.68 2.36
C HIS A 135 12.99 20.59 2.18
N ILE A 136 11.96 20.09 1.49
CA ILE A 136 10.73 20.83 1.20
C ILE A 136 9.56 19.97 1.63
N MET A 137 8.81 20.44 2.63
CA MET A 137 7.52 19.88 2.97
C MET A 137 6.49 20.18 1.87
N ASP A 138 6.10 19.13 1.13
CA ASP A 138 5.01 19.24 0.15
C ASP A 138 3.66 19.48 0.86
N ALA A 139 3.18 20.71 0.78
CA ALA A 139 1.96 21.15 1.44
C ALA A 139 0.68 20.82 0.66
N GLU A 140 0.79 20.38 -0.60
CA GLU A 140 -0.35 20.22 -1.50
C GLU A 140 -1.30 19.12 -0.99
N THR A 141 -2.55 19.50 -0.75
CA THR A 141 -3.55 18.61 -0.15
C THR A 141 -4.10 17.61 -1.15
N SER A 142 -4.11 17.96 -2.44
CA SER A 142 -4.52 17.07 -3.54
C SER A 142 -3.54 15.91 -3.77
N HIS A 143 -2.30 16.03 -3.31
CA HIS A 143 -1.29 14.95 -3.37
C HIS A 143 -1.44 13.92 -2.24
N ARG A 144 -2.45 14.06 -1.37
CA ARG A 144 -2.67 13.18 -0.22
C ARG A 144 -3.76 12.16 -0.53
N TYR A 145 -3.56 10.94 -0.06
CA TYR A 145 -4.54 9.87 -0.18
C TYR A 145 -4.88 9.26 1.18
N TYR A 146 -6.17 8.99 1.38
CA TYR A 146 -6.75 8.52 2.63
C TYR A 146 -7.47 7.22 2.35
N LEU A 147 -7.03 6.15 3.01
CA LEU A 147 -7.75 4.88 3.03
C LEU A 147 -8.40 4.77 4.40
N CYS A 148 -9.72 4.78 4.41
CA CYS A 148 -10.51 4.65 5.61
C CYS A 148 -10.95 3.18 5.77
N ASN A 149 -10.80 2.61 6.94
CA ASN A 149 -11.41 1.31 7.26
C ASN A 149 -12.94 1.40 7.07
N PRO A 150 -13.60 0.40 6.46
CA PRO A 150 -15.05 0.44 6.30
C PRO A 150 -15.80 0.44 7.63
N ASN A 151 -15.24 -0.22 8.66
CA ASN A 151 -15.85 -0.34 9.98
C ASN A 151 -15.73 0.96 10.78
N ASN A 152 -16.76 1.20 11.60
CA ASN A 152 -16.80 2.31 12.52
C ASN A 152 -16.47 1.86 13.94
N VAL A 153 -15.91 2.78 14.74
CA VAL A 153 -15.74 2.60 16.18
C VAL A 153 -17.07 2.76 16.90
N SER A 154 -17.23 2.06 18.03
CA SER A 154 -18.48 2.08 18.79
C SER A 154 -18.64 3.34 19.65
N SER A 155 -17.53 3.89 20.15
CA SER A 155 -17.49 5.11 20.98
C SER A 155 -16.54 6.15 20.38
N LEU A 156 -17.09 7.09 19.62
CA LEU A 156 -16.31 8.08 18.86
C LEU A 156 -15.41 8.95 19.74
N ASP A 157 -15.98 9.63 20.73
CA ASP A 157 -15.25 10.62 21.53
C ASP A 157 -14.09 10.00 22.33
N GLN A 158 -14.34 8.84 22.96
CA GLN A 158 -13.30 8.13 23.71
C GLN A 158 -12.21 7.60 22.79
N PHE A 159 -12.58 7.09 21.61
CA PHE A 159 -11.61 6.62 20.62
C PHE A 159 -10.75 7.77 20.08
N ASN A 160 -11.37 8.89 19.71
CA ASN A 160 -10.67 10.06 19.20
C ASN A 160 -9.72 10.64 20.25
N GLN A 161 -10.12 10.70 21.53
CA GLN A 161 -9.22 11.14 22.61
C GLN A 161 -7.98 10.24 22.77
N VAL A 162 -8.15 8.91 22.67
CA VAL A 162 -7.02 7.97 22.74
C VAL A 162 -6.13 8.11 21.49
N LEU A 163 -6.74 8.24 20.31
CA LEU A 163 -6.04 8.38 19.04
C LEU A 163 -5.22 9.68 18.98
N GLU A 164 -5.79 10.82 19.37
CA GLU A 164 -5.10 12.11 19.39
C GLU A 164 -3.88 12.07 20.32
N ASN A 165 -4.05 11.60 21.55
CA ASN A 165 -2.95 11.49 22.51
C ASN A 165 -1.83 10.57 22.01
N LEU A 166 -2.19 9.43 21.39
CA LEU A 166 -1.21 8.51 20.81
C LEU A 166 -0.47 9.16 19.64
N LEU A 167 -1.18 9.78 18.70
CA LEU A 167 -0.58 10.42 17.54
C LEU A 167 0.29 11.63 17.90
N ASP A 168 -0.11 12.43 18.89
CA ASP A 168 0.70 13.55 19.37
C ASP A 168 2.04 13.09 19.93
N GLY A 169 2.04 12.05 20.77
CA GLY A 169 3.28 11.47 21.29
C GLY A 169 4.19 10.89 20.19
N LEU A 170 3.60 10.15 19.25
CA LEU A 170 4.34 9.57 18.13
C LEU A 170 4.88 10.62 17.17
N ARG A 171 4.13 11.69 16.92
CA ARG A 171 4.55 12.81 16.08
C ARG A 171 5.82 13.43 16.61
N SER A 172 5.85 13.81 17.88
CA SER A 172 7.05 14.41 18.50
C SER A 172 8.24 13.46 18.46
N LYS A 173 8.04 12.17 18.74
CA LYS A 173 9.11 11.15 18.66
C LYS A 173 9.67 11.04 17.25
N ALA A 174 8.83 10.91 16.22
CA ALA A 174 9.28 10.80 14.84
C ALA A 174 9.96 12.08 14.33
N ALA A 175 9.42 13.25 14.68
CA ALA A 175 9.94 14.54 14.24
C ALA A 175 11.34 14.84 14.81
N SER A 176 11.59 14.46 16.06
CA SER A 176 12.89 14.55 16.73
C SER A 176 13.96 13.58 16.16
N GLY A 177 13.58 12.68 15.24
CA GLY A 177 14.50 11.78 14.56
C GLY A 177 15.59 12.54 13.77
N GLY A 178 16.75 11.92 13.57
CA GLY A 178 17.87 12.52 12.84
C GLY A 178 17.67 12.57 11.32
N SER A 179 18.74 12.88 10.59
CA SER A 179 18.75 12.96 9.12
C SER A 179 18.64 11.61 8.40
N LEU A 180 18.70 10.49 9.14
CA LEU A 180 18.63 9.14 8.57
C LEU A 180 17.24 8.52 8.71
N VAL A 181 16.54 8.79 9.82
CA VAL A 181 15.28 8.15 10.18
C VAL A 181 14.42 9.13 10.99
N LYS A 182 13.18 9.35 10.54
CA LYS A 182 12.13 10.07 11.25
C LYS A 182 10.88 9.19 11.32
N PHE A 183 10.81 8.33 12.33
CA PHE A 183 9.85 7.25 12.42
C PHE A 183 9.43 7.01 13.87
N ALA A 184 8.17 6.69 14.10
CA ALA A 184 7.70 6.22 15.39
C ALA A 184 6.51 5.28 15.23
N VAL A 185 6.44 4.30 16.12
CA VAL A 185 5.26 3.46 16.32
C VAL A 185 4.88 3.45 17.79
N GLY A 186 3.62 3.12 18.05
CA GLY A 186 3.13 2.94 19.40
C GLY A 186 1.78 2.23 19.39
N TYR A 187 1.27 2.02 20.59
CA TYR A 187 -0.05 1.47 20.79
C TYR A 187 -0.67 2.02 22.06
N ALA A 188 -2.00 1.97 22.14
CA ALA A 188 -2.76 2.36 23.31
C ALA A 188 -3.99 1.47 23.48
N SER A 189 -4.44 1.30 24.72
CA SER A 189 -5.72 0.65 25.01
C SER A 189 -6.85 1.56 24.55
N ALA A 190 -7.70 1.04 23.66
CA ALA A 190 -8.87 1.73 23.13
C ALA A 190 -10.15 1.16 23.77
N PRO A 191 -11.31 1.85 23.63
CA PRO A 191 -12.60 1.30 24.05
C PRO A 191 -12.89 -0.10 23.49
N ASP A 192 -13.83 -0.80 24.12
CA ASP A 192 -14.29 -2.14 23.72
C ASP A 192 -13.20 -3.23 23.73
N PHE A 193 -12.25 -3.13 24.66
CA PHE A 193 -11.12 -4.07 24.81
C PHE A 193 -10.25 -4.19 23.54
N LYS A 194 -10.24 -3.15 22.69
CA LYS A 194 -9.38 -3.09 21.52
C LYS A 194 -8.04 -2.47 21.86
N THR A 195 -7.03 -2.80 21.07
CA THR A 195 -5.73 -2.12 21.11
C THR A 195 -5.57 -1.34 19.82
N LEU A 196 -5.32 -0.04 19.94
CA LEU A 196 -5.01 0.83 18.82
C LEU A 196 -3.51 0.78 18.57
N TYR A 197 -3.11 0.47 17.34
CA TYR A 197 -1.73 0.49 16.89
C TYR A 197 -1.55 1.63 15.91
N ALA A 198 -0.48 2.42 16.05
CA ALA A 198 -0.21 3.56 15.18
C ALA A 198 1.26 3.61 14.74
N LEU A 199 1.47 4.18 13.56
CA LEU A 199 2.77 4.39 12.91
C LEU A 199 2.74 5.75 12.23
N VAL A 200 3.79 6.55 12.44
CA VAL A 200 4.03 7.81 11.72
C VAL A 200 5.46 7.84 11.20
N GLN A 201 5.65 8.43 10.03
CA GLN A 201 6.97 8.55 9.44
C GLN A 201 7.05 9.76 8.51
N CYS A 202 8.18 10.47 8.54
CA CYS A 202 8.49 11.57 7.64
C CYS A 202 9.66 11.20 6.71
N THR A 203 9.81 11.92 5.60
CA THR A 203 11.07 11.89 4.86
C THR A 203 12.17 12.53 5.72
N PRO A 204 13.31 11.84 5.96
CA PRO A 204 14.37 12.32 6.86
C PRO A 204 15.06 13.63 6.46
N ASP A 205 14.87 14.10 5.23
CA ASP A 205 15.38 15.38 4.75
C ASP A 205 14.64 16.60 5.32
N LEU A 206 13.47 16.42 5.92
CA LEU A 206 12.74 17.52 6.55
C LEU A 206 13.37 17.95 7.88
N SER A 207 13.16 19.21 8.26
CA SER A 207 13.41 19.64 9.63
C SER A 207 12.43 18.99 10.62
N GLU A 208 12.74 19.09 11.92
CA GLU A 208 11.82 18.66 12.98
C GLU A 208 10.47 19.40 12.91
N LEU A 209 10.49 20.71 12.64
CA LEU A 209 9.28 21.51 12.52
C LEU A 209 8.43 21.05 11.33
N GLU A 210 9.04 20.91 10.15
CA GLU A 210 8.33 20.47 8.94
C GLU A 210 7.77 19.05 9.05
N CYS A 211 8.49 18.14 9.72
CA CYS A 211 7.94 16.81 9.98
C CYS A 211 6.73 16.87 10.92
N ASN A 212 6.80 17.66 11.99
CA ASN A 212 5.66 17.89 12.88
C ASN A 212 4.46 18.47 12.10
N ASP A 213 4.69 19.52 11.32
CA ASP A 213 3.64 20.20 10.55
C ASP A 213 2.98 19.27 9.53
N CYS A 214 3.76 18.44 8.83
CA CYS A 214 3.23 17.44 7.91
C CYS A 214 2.29 16.47 8.64
N LEU A 215 2.73 15.95 9.78
CA LEU A 215 1.98 14.98 10.58
C LEU A 215 0.70 15.59 11.20
N VAL A 216 0.76 16.85 11.65
CA VAL A 216 -0.44 17.62 12.06
C VAL A 216 -1.41 17.76 10.88
N SER A 217 -0.89 18.12 9.71
CA SER A 217 -1.70 18.38 8.52
C SER A 217 -2.43 17.13 8.01
N VAL A 218 -1.77 15.96 8.00
CA VAL A 218 -2.44 14.70 7.63
C VAL A 218 -3.42 14.22 8.69
N THR A 219 -3.14 14.51 9.97
CA THR A 219 -4.03 14.18 11.09
C THR A 219 -5.34 14.95 11.00
N GLY A 220 -5.28 16.28 10.88
CA GLY A 220 -6.48 17.10 10.69
C GLY A 220 -7.23 16.81 9.38
N GLY A 221 -6.52 16.29 8.36
CA GLY A 221 -7.12 15.87 7.10
C GLY A 221 -8.00 14.62 7.21
N PHE A 222 -7.61 13.62 8.02
CA PHE A 222 -8.42 12.41 8.16
C PHE A 222 -9.59 12.60 9.12
N PHE A 223 -9.50 13.43 10.16
CA PHE A 223 -10.68 13.77 10.98
C PHE A 223 -11.80 14.42 10.16
N LYS A 224 -11.51 14.95 8.96
CA LYS A 224 -12.53 15.45 8.02
C LYS A 224 -13.08 14.38 7.06
N ARG A 225 -12.32 13.31 6.79
CA ARG A 225 -12.62 12.32 5.72
C ARG A 225 -12.90 10.90 6.20
N CYS A 226 -12.28 10.50 7.31
CA CYS A 226 -12.33 9.16 7.88
C CYS A 226 -12.70 9.20 9.37
N ASP A 227 -13.54 10.16 9.79
CA ASP A 227 -13.92 10.27 11.19
C ASP A 227 -14.66 9.01 11.67
N GLY A 228 -14.37 8.59 12.90
CA GLY A 228 -14.95 7.40 13.53
C GLY A 228 -14.59 6.06 12.90
N LYS A 229 -13.54 5.98 12.07
CA LYS A 229 -13.10 4.73 11.47
C LYS A 229 -12.13 3.97 12.36
N GLU A 230 -12.25 2.63 12.38
CA GLU A 230 -11.39 1.76 13.20
C GLU A 230 -9.91 1.76 12.76
N GLY A 231 -9.65 2.23 11.53
CA GLY A 231 -8.32 2.31 10.97
C GLY A 231 -8.28 3.33 9.85
N VAL A 232 -7.14 4.00 9.74
CA VAL A 232 -6.87 4.94 8.65
C VAL A 232 -5.44 4.79 8.22
N ARG A 233 -5.24 4.85 6.90
CA ARG A 233 -3.92 5.06 6.31
C ARG A 233 -3.93 6.34 5.49
N VAL A 234 -3.02 7.24 5.81
CA VAL A 234 -2.78 8.46 5.05
C VAL A 234 -1.37 8.40 4.47
N VAL A 235 -1.28 8.65 3.17
CA VAL A 235 0.00 8.91 2.52
C VAL A 235 0.02 10.29 1.90
N SER A 236 1.15 10.96 2.07
CA SER A 236 1.48 12.21 1.42
C SER A 236 2.91 12.13 0.88
N PRO A 237 3.35 13.08 0.05
CA PRO A 237 4.70 13.06 -0.49
C PRO A 237 5.80 13.19 0.58
N SER A 238 5.49 13.71 1.78
CA SER A 238 6.46 14.11 2.81
C SER A 238 6.33 13.33 4.13
N CYS A 239 5.14 12.80 4.43
CA CYS A 239 4.89 11.98 5.61
C CYS A 239 3.76 10.96 5.39
N ILE A 240 3.77 9.91 6.21
CA ILE A 240 2.74 8.88 6.27
C ILE A 240 2.23 8.73 7.70
N LEU A 241 0.96 8.36 7.82
CA LEU A 241 0.31 8.03 9.07
C LEU A 241 -0.53 6.78 8.84
N ARG A 242 -0.45 5.82 9.75
CA ARG A 242 -1.35 4.67 9.75
C ARG A 242 -1.74 4.33 11.17
N PHE A 243 -3.02 4.06 11.39
CA PHE A 243 -3.47 3.38 12.60
C PHE A 243 -4.49 2.30 12.25
N GLU A 244 -4.54 1.27 13.08
CA GLU A 244 -5.46 0.14 12.96
C GLU A 244 -5.73 -0.44 14.35
N THR A 245 -6.82 -1.20 14.50
CA THR A 245 -7.12 -2.01 15.70
C THR A 245 -6.41 -3.37 15.74
N PHE A 246 -5.54 -3.64 14.77
CA PHE A 246 -4.66 -4.81 14.71
C PHE A 246 -3.22 -4.38 14.47
N ARG A 247 -2.26 -5.19 14.91
CA ARG A 247 -0.84 -4.88 14.72
C ARG A 247 -0.44 -5.10 13.24
N PHE A 248 0.23 -4.12 12.63
CA PHE A 248 0.65 -4.14 11.22
C PHE A 248 2.15 -3.81 11.01
N TYR A 249 2.92 -3.78 12.10
CA TYR A 249 4.36 -3.58 12.12
C TYR A 249 5.04 -4.69 12.93
N ASP A 250 6.31 -4.98 12.62
CA ASP A 250 7.08 -6.02 13.30
C ASP A 250 7.63 -5.51 14.64
N PRO A 251 7.23 -6.08 15.79
CA PRO A 251 7.73 -5.65 17.09
C PRO A 251 9.22 -5.93 17.28
N ALA A 252 9.78 -6.99 16.69
CA ALA A 252 11.17 -7.34 16.89
C ALA A 252 12.11 -6.28 16.29
N ILE A 253 11.74 -5.76 15.12
CA ILE A 253 12.49 -4.70 14.44
C ILE A 253 12.34 -3.37 15.18
N VAL A 254 11.16 -3.11 15.76
CA VAL A 254 10.89 -1.87 16.51
C VAL A 254 11.63 -1.86 17.85
N ASP A 255 11.64 -2.98 18.58
CA ASP A 255 12.29 -3.10 19.89
C ASP A 255 13.82 -2.99 19.77
N GLU A 256 14.41 -3.39 18.64
CA GLU A 256 15.83 -3.18 18.35
C GLU A 256 16.19 -1.70 18.08
N LEU A 257 15.21 -0.88 17.70
CA LEU A 257 15.40 0.55 17.43
C LEU A 257 15.31 1.42 18.69
N GLU A 258 14.78 0.88 19.80
CA GLU A 258 14.79 1.58 21.08
C GLU A 258 16.16 1.37 21.75
N PRO A 259 16.81 2.42 22.29
CA PRO A 259 18.00 2.23 23.09
C PRO A 259 17.66 1.27 24.25
N PRO A 260 18.58 0.36 24.64
CA PRO A 260 18.28 -0.64 25.65
C PRO A 260 17.80 0.07 26.92
N SER A 261 16.51 -0.08 27.21
CA SER A 261 15.99 0.28 28.51
C SER A 261 16.65 -0.64 29.54
N SER A 262 16.91 -0.07 30.72
CA SER A 262 17.63 -0.65 31.86
C SER A 262 17.43 -2.16 32.06
N PRO A 263 18.46 -2.90 32.55
CA PRO A 263 18.43 -4.35 32.61
C PRO A 263 17.22 -4.87 33.40
N PRO A 264 16.59 -5.98 32.97
CA PRO A 264 15.47 -6.55 33.69
C PRO A 264 15.92 -6.96 35.10
N SER A 265 15.20 -6.47 36.10
CA SER A 265 15.35 -6.87 37.49
C SER A 265 15.26 -8.38 37.62
N LEU A 266 16.37 -9.01 38.02
CA LEU A 266 16.45 -10.42 38.38
C LEU A 266 15.53 -10.71 39.56
N LEU A 267 14.44 -11.43 39.34
CA LEU A 267 13.70 -12.12 40.39
C LEU A 267 13.39 -13.56 39.99
N SER A 268 14.25 -14.43 40.57
CA SER A 268 14.04 -15.80 41.07
C SER A 268 13.64 -16.95 40.11
N PRO A 269 14.33 -18.11 40.21
CA PRO A 269 14.06 -19.28 39.39
C PRO A 269 12.84 -20.08 39.88
N PRO A 270 12.10 -20.76 38.98
CA PRO A 270 11.06 -21.72 39.36
C PRO A 270 11.66 -23.08 39.78
N PRO A 271 10.95 -23.89 40.58
CA PRO A 271 11.44 -25.16 41.11
C PRO A 271 11.53 -26.25 40.02
N PRO A 272 12.42 -27.25 40.18
CA PRO A 272 12.64 -28.27 39.15
C PRO A 272 11.48 -29.27 39.07
N LEU A 273 10.98 -29.49 37.85
CA LEU A 273 10.08 -30.59 37.51
C LEU A 273 10.88 -31.89 37.36
N LEU A 274 10.43 -32.91 38.08
CA LEU A 274 10.94 -34.28 38.07
C LEU A 274 10.70 -34.91 36.69
N SER A 275 11.78 -35.20 35.96
CA SER A 275 11.77 -35.98 34.72
C SER A 275 11.75 -37.47 35.07
N ASN A 276 10.61 -38.13 34.80
CA ASN A 276 10.52 -39.59 34.71
C ASN A 276 10.69 -40.00 33.24
N ASN A 277 11.83 -40.58 32.91
CA ASN A 277 12.06 -41.24 31.63
C ASN A 277 11.46 -42.65 31.67
N THR A 278 10.31 -42.83 31.05
CA THR A 278 9.80 -44.17 30.73
C THR A 278 10.22 -44.52 29.31
N THR A 279 11.16 -45.47 29.20
CA THR A 279 11.50 -46.17 27.96
C THR A 279 10.30 -46.98 27.48
N ILE A 280 9.78 -46.67 26.29
CA ILE A 280 8.89 -47.59 25.56
C ILE A 280 9.76 -48.29 24.52
N GLU A 281 9.95 -49.59 24.76
CA GLU A 281 10.54 -50.53 23.82
C GLU A 281 9.75 -50.56 22.51
N GLY A 282 10.48 -50.48 21.40
CA GLY A 282 9.93 -50.68 20.08
C GLY A 282 9.60 -52.15 19.82
N ASN A 283 8.43 -52.40 19.25
CA ASN A 283 8.17 -53.63 18.51
C ASN A 283 7.82 -53.26 17.05
N GLY A 284 8.86 -53.16 16.22
CA GLY A 284 8.75 -52.90 14.79
C GLY A 284 8.36 -54.17 14.04
N GLY A 285 7.07 -54.33 13.74
CA GLY A 285 6.61 -55.27 12.74
C GLY A 285 7.08 -54.84 11.35
N ASN A 286 7.86 -55.69 10.68
CA ASN A 286 8.40 -55.42 9.35
C ASN A 286 7.28 -55.40 8.28
N ILE A 287 6.70 -54.23 8.03
CA ILE A 287 5.85 -53.99 6.86
C ILE A 287 6.76 -53.64 5.69
N SER A 288 6.61 -54.39 4.58
CA SER A 288 7.40 -54.24 3.35
C SER A 288 7.52 -52.76 2.94
N ARG A 289 8.76 -52.32 2.67
CA ARG A 289 9.14 -50.95 2.26
C ARG A 289 8.30 -50.40 1.11
N THR A 290 7.74 -51.28 0.26
CA THR A 290 6.85 -50.92 -0.84
C THR A 290 5.48 -50.43 -0.36
N VAL A 291 4.94 -50.98 0.73
CA VAL A 291 3.63 -50.59 1.30
C VAL A 291 3.71 -49.21 1.96
N ILE A 292 4.82 -48.92 2.65
CA ILE A 292 5.06 -47.59 3.25
C ILE A 292 5.13 -46.51 2.16
N ILE A 293 5.82 -46.78 1.05
CA ILE A 293 5.92 -45.82 -0.07
C ILE A 293 4.54 -45.58 -0.69
N VAL A 294 3.73 -46.62 -0.92
CA VAL A 294 2.38 -46.45 -1.49
C VAL A 294 1.47 -45.66 -0.54
N ILE A 295 1.50 -45.93 0.77
CA ILE A 295 0.70 -45.18 1.75
C ILE A 295 1.14 -43.71 1.82
N VAL A 296 2.44 -43.44 1.84
CA VAL A 296 2.96 -42.07 1.89
C VAL A 296 2.63 -41.30 0.61
N VAL A 297 2.75 -41.94 -0.57
CA VAL A 297 2.43 -41.31 -1.86
C VAL A 297 0.92 -41.05 -1.98
N THR A 298 0.08 -42.00 -1.60
CA THR A 298 -1.38 -41.82 -1.62
C THR A 298 -1.85 -40.75 -0.64
N ALA A 299 -1.29 -40.70 0.58
CA ALA A 299 -1.58 -39.64 1.54
C ALA A 299 -1.13 -38.25 1.03
N ALA A 300 0.06 -38.16 0.42
CA ALA A 300 0.56 -36.91 -0.15
C ALA A 300 -0.32 -36.40 -1.30
N VAL A 301 -0.78 -37.29 -2.19
CA VAL A 301 -1.69 -36.92 -3.30
C VAL A 301 -3.03 -36.44 -2.77
N LEU A 302 -3.60 -37.11 -1.77
CA LEU A 302 -4.84 -36.68 -1.13
C LEU A 302 -4.69 -35.31 -0.45
N MET A 303 -3.58 -35.07 0.24
CA MET A 303 -3.27 -33.78 0.85
C MET A 303 -3.13 -32.65 -0.19
N ILE A 304 -2.50 -32.92 -1.34
CA ILE A 304 -2.37 -31.91 -2.41
C ILE A 304 -3.73 -31.61 -3.05
N LEU A 305 -4.57 -32.63 -3.27
CA LEU A 305 -5.91 -32.46 -3.80
C LEU A 305 -6.79 -31.64 -2.86
N THR A 306 -6.75 -31.92 -1.55
CA THR A 306 -7.52 -31.13 -0.56
C THR A 306 -7.04 -29.69 -0.50
N ILE A 307 -5.73 -29.43 -0.52
CA ILE A 307 -5.17 -28.07 -0.55
C ILE A 307 -5.59 -27.34 -1.84
N SER A 308 -5.52 -28.00 -2.99
CA SER A 308 -5.90 -27.41 -4.29
C SER A 308 -7.37 -27.05 -4.34
N ILE A 309 -8.23 -27.92 -3.83
CA ILE A 309 -9.66 -27.70 -3.69
C ILE A 309 -9.94 -26.54 -2.71
N CYS A 310 -9.25 -26.50 -1.57
CA CYS A 310 -9.36 -25.40 -0.60
C CYS A 310 -8.93 -24.04 -1.20
N ILE A 311 -7.85 -24.00 -1.98
CA ILE A 311 -7.39 -22.78 -2.67
C ILE A 311 -8.39 -22.36 -3.74
N PHE A 312 -8.94 -23.32 -4.51
CA PHE A 312 -9.95 -23.04 -5.53
C PHE A 312 -11.23 -22.44 -4.92
N PHE A 313 -11.74 -23.03 -3.84
CA PHE A 313 -12.90 -22.51 -3.11
C PHE A 313 -12.61 -21.16 -2.44
N ARG A 314 -11.42 -20.96 -1.86
CA ARG A 314 -11.02 -19.65 -1.30
C ARG A 314 -10.94 -18.57 -2.37
N LYS A 315 -10.37 -18.89 -3.55
CA LYS A 315 -10.26 -17.94 -4.67
C LYS A 315 -11.63 -17.61 -5.27
N ARG A 316 -12.54 -18.57 -5.33
CA ARG A 316 -13.93 -18.33 -5.75
C ARG A 316 -14.67 -17.42 -4.76
N ASN A 317 -14.58 -17.70 -3.46
CA ASN A 317 -15.20 -16.85 -2.43
C ASN A 317 -14.59 -15.44 -2.39
N LEU A 318 -13.29 -15.29 -2.66
CA LEU A 318 -12.64 -13.98 -2.77
C LEU A 318 -13.13 -13.20 -4.00
N LYS A 319 -13.32 -13.88 -5.14
CA LYS A 319 -13.89 -13.25 -6.34
C LYS A 319 -15.34 -12.79 -6.11
N GLU A 320 -16.16 -13.62 -5.49
CA GLU A 320 -17.55 -13.26 -5.17
C GLU A 320 -17.60 -12.06 -4.19
N LYS A 321 -16.75 -12.05 -3.15
CA LYS A 321 -16.63 -10.90 -2.23
C LYS A 321 -16.08 -9.63 -2.90
N ILE A 322 -15.11 -9.74 -3.81
CA ILE A 322 -14.57 -8.58 -4.55
C ILE A 322 -15.64 -7.99 -5.47
N ILE A 323 -16.44 -8.82 -6.14
CA ILE A 323 -17.55 -8.35 -6.99
C ILE A 323 -18.61 -7.65 -6.14
N GLU A 324 -18.92 -8.18 -4.96
CA GLU A 324 -19.83 -7.56 -4.00
C GLU A 324 -19.30 -6.20 -3.50
N ILE A 325 -18.00 -6.12 -3.16
CA ILE A 325 -17.32 -4.88 -2.77
C ILE A 325 -17.29 -3.86 -3.91
N ILE A 326 -16.97 -4.27 -5.15
CA ILE A 326 -16.98 -3.38 -6.32
C ILE A 326 -18.39 -2.86 -6.57
N HIS A 327 -19.40 -3.71 -6.50
CA HIS A 327 -20.79 -3.31 -6.69
C HIS A 327 -21.27 -2.35 -5.58
N HIS A 328 -20.83 -2.56 -4.33
CA HIS A 328 -21.18 -1.69 -3.20
C HIS A 328 -20.39 -0.37 -3.17
N CYS A 329 -19.12 -0.36 -3.59
CA CYS A 329 -18.25 0.82 -3.54
C CYS A 329 -18.29 1.68 -4.80
N LEU A 330 -18.41 1.11 -6.01
CA LEU A 330 -18.45 1.91 -7.25
C LEU A 330 -19.85 2.40 -7.62
N ALA A 331 -20.93 1.70 -7.23
CA ALA A 331 -22.28 2.11 -7.60
C ALA A 331 -22.70 3.51 -7.06
N PRO A 332 -22.30 3.92 -5.84
CA PRO A 332 -22.54 5.30 -5.36
C PRO A 332 -21.67 6.33 -6.11
N PHE A 333 -20.42 5.99 -6.42
CA PHE A 333 -19.46 6.89 -7.07
C PHE A 333 -19.81 7.18 -8.55
N VAL A 334 -20.30 6.19 -9.29
CA VAL A 334 -20.80 6.39 -10.67
C VAL A 334 -22.07 7.23 -10.68
N LYS A 335 -22.86 7.18 -9.60
CA LYS A 335 -24.06 8.00 -9.44
C LYS A 335 -23.74 9.45 -9.11
N GLU A 336 -22.63 9.72 -8.42
CA GLU A 336 -22.15 11.09 -8.13
C GLU A 336 -21.30 11.71 -9.25
N SER A 337 -20.66 10.90 -10.12
CA SER A 337 -19.88 11.44 -11.25
C SER A 337 -20.75 11.90 -12.44
N LEU A 338 -22.02 11.50 -12.49
CA LEU A 338 -23.02 12.10 -13.38
C LEU A 338 -23.56 13.36 -12.70
N GLN A 339 -22.84 14.47 -12.84
CA GLN A 339 -23.30 15.78 -12.35
C GLN A 339 -24.62 16.24 -13.01
N PHE A 340 -25.06 15.57 -14.07
CA PHE A 340 -26.31 15.85 -14.76
C PHE A 340 -27.10 14.56 -14.96
N ASP A 341 -28.39 14.58 -14.60
CA ASP A 341 -29.31 13.51 -14.93
C ASP A 341 -29.43 13.34 -16.45
N ILE A 342 -29.63 12.11 -16.91
CA ILE A 342 -29.72 11.82 -18.35
C ILE A 342 -30.92 12.51 -19.00
N GLY A 343 -31.98 12.81 -18.23
CA GLY A 343 -33.10 13.63 -18.66
C GLY A 343 -32.69 15.09 -18.91
N THR A 344 -31.84 15.66 -18.06
CA THR A 344 -31.28 17.02 -18.25
C THR A 344 -30.41 17.09 -19.50
N ILE A 345 -29.54 16.09 -19.72
CA ILE A 345 -28.71 16.01 -20.93
C ILE A 345 -29.57 15.87 -22.19
N ARG A 346 -30.62 15.03 -22.13
CA ARG A 346 -31.57 14.84 -23.23
C ARG A 346 -32.31 16.13 -23.55
N ALA A 347 -32.78 16.87 -22.55
CA ALA A 347 -33.44 18.15 -22.76
C ALA A 347 -32.49 19.18 -23.38
N ALA A 348 -31.28 19.32 -22.82
CA ALA A 348 -30.26 20.27 -23.28
C ALA A 348 -29.81 20.01 -24.73
N THR A 349 -29.74 18.74 -25.13
CA THR A 349 -29.33 18.30 -26.47
C THR A 349 -30.50 18.12 -27.45
N GLU A 350 -31.74 18.47 -27.08
CA GLU A 350 -32.95 18.20 -27.87
C GLU A 350 -33.05 16.73 -28.33
N ASN A 351 -32.89 15.83 -27.36
CA ASN A 351 -32.85 14.39 -27.57
C ASN A 351 -31.76 13.96 -28.55
N PHE A 352 -30.55 14.52 -28.40
CA PHE A 352 -29.39 14.27 -29.24
C PHE A 352 -29.64 14.59 -30.72
N SER A 353 -30.28 15.74 -30.99
CA SER A 353 -30.58 16.15 -32.37
C SER A 353 -29.29 16.39 -33.17
N GLU A 354 -29.28 15.98 -34.44
CA GLU A 354 -28.12 16.17 -35.33
C GLU A 354 -27.77 17.66 -35.52
N ALA A 355 -28.75 18.56 -35.37
CA ALA A 355 -28.52 20.01 -35.43
C ALA A 355 -27.62 20.53 -34.29
N LYS A 356 -27.51 19.79 -33.18
CA LYS A 356 -26.61 20.09 -32.07
C LYS A 356 -25.32 19.28 -32.11
N LYS A 357 -25.11 18.40 -33.09
CA LYS A 357 -23.91 17.57 -33.18
C LYS A 357 -22.72 18.38 -33.68
N LEU A 358 -21.63 18.35 -32.92
CA LEU A 358 -20.36 19.00 -33.23
C LEU A 358 -19.43 18.09 -34.02
N GLY A 359 -19.57 16.78 -33.89
CA GLY A 359 -18.76 15.80 -34.60
C GLY A 359 -18.91 14.39 -34.02
N GLN A 360 -18.36 13.39 -34.71
CA GLN A 360 -18.33 12.01 -34.25
C GLN A 360 -17.00 11.37 -34.60
N GLY A 361 -16.34 10.77 -33.60
CA GLY A 361 -15.06 10.07 -33.76
C GLY A 361 -15.09 8.69 -33.10
N GLY A 362 -13.92 8.05 -32.96
CA GLY A 362 -13.78 6.72 -32.33
C GLY A 362 -14.25 6.64 -30.88
N PHE A 363 -14.50 7.79 -30.24
CA PHE A 363 -14.99 7.91 -28.87
C PHE A 363 -16.46 8.36 -28.78
N GLY A 364 -17.20 8.39 -29.90
CA GLY A 364 -18.62 8.73 -29.94
C GLY A 364 -18.93 10.12 -30.53
N ALA A 365 -20.21 10.50 -30.45
CA ALA A 365 -20.73 11.77 -30.95
C ALA A 365 -20.71 12.85 -29.87
N VAL A 366 -20.29 14.06 -30.24
CA VAL A 366 -20.21 15.23 -29.36
C VAL A 366 -21.32 16.20 -29.72
N TYR A 367 -22.05 16.73 -28.73
CA TYR A 367 -23.17 17.65 -28.93
C TYR A 367 -22.94 18.99 -28.23
N LYS A 368 -23.44 20.07 -28.82
CA LYS A 368 -23.41 21.43 -28.29
C LYS A 368 -24.61 21.67 -27.37
N VAL A 369 -24.36 22.26 -26.21
CA VAL A 369 -25.39 22.70 -25.27
C VAL A 369 -25.52 24.24 -25.29
N PRO A 370 -26.73 24.82 -25.23
CA PRO A 370 -26.91 26.28 -25.21
C PRO A 370 -26.33 26.92 -23.94
N LYS A 371 -25.74 28.13 -24.06
CA LYS A 371 -25.18 28.90 -22.93
C LYS A 371 -26.21 29.31 -21.85
N SER A 372 -27.51 29.22 -22.14
CA SER A 372 -28.57 29.50 -21.16
C SER A 372 -28.76 28.39 -20.12
N PHE A 373 -28.02 27.29 -20.22
CA PHE A 373 -28.06 26.17 -19.27
C PHE A 373 -27.05 26.29 -18.12
N ASP A 374 -26.24 27.35 -18.11
CA ASP A 374 -25.30 27.61 -17.03
C ASP A 374 -25.84 28.67 -16.06
N PHE A 375 -25.79 28.33 -14.77
CA PHE A 375 -25.71 29.18 -13.58
C PHE A 375 -26.89 29.45 -12.62
N LEU A 376 -28.11 28.90 -12.78
CA LEU A 376 -29.18 29.17 -11.79
C LEU A 376 -29.93 27.95 -11.18
N GLU A 377 -29.96 26.78 -11.83
CA GLU A 377 -30.71 25.63 -11.25
C GLU A 377 -29.91 24.81 -10.22
N GLY A 378 -28.57 24.90 -10.23
CA GLY A 378 -27.71 24.16 -9.28
C GLY A 378 -27.67 24.75 -7.86
N TRP A 379 -27.94 26.05 -7.69
CA TRP A 379 -27.90 26.72 -6.39
C TRP A 379 -29.25 26.72 -5.66
N GLN A 380 -30.38 26.66 -6.37
CA GLN A 380 -31.70 26.65 -5.72
C GLN A 380 -32.00 25.36 -4.95
N ASN A 381 -31.32 24.25 -5.24
CA ASN A 381 -31.48 23.00 -4.47
C ASN A 381 -30.56 22.89 -3.24
N LEU A 382 -29.65 23.84 -3.04
CA LEU A 382 -28.74 23.89 -1.88
C LEU A 382 -29.24 24.83 -0.77
N VAL A 383 -30.21 25.70 -1.07
CA VAL A 383 -30.80 26.63 -0.08
C VAL A 383 -32.07 26.05 0.58
N THR A 384 -32.60 24.93 0.10
CA THR A 384 -33.81 24.28 0.66
C THR A 384 -33.51 23.01 1.48
N LYS A 385 -32.23 22.73 1.77
CA LYS A 385 -31.78 21.60 2.59
C LYS A 385 -30.67 21.95 3.61
N LEU A 386 -30.59 23.21 3.98
CA LEU A 386 -30.10 23.69 5.27
C LEU A 386 -31.29 24.34 5.98
#